data_AF-U1PR30-F1
#
_entry.id   AF-U1PR30-F1
#
_cell.length_a   1.000
_cell.length_b   1.000
_cell.length_c   1.000
_cell.angle_alpha   90.00
_cell.angle_beta   90.00
_cell.angle_gamma   90.00
#
_symmetry.space_group_name_H-M   'P 1'
#
loop_
_entity.id
_entity.type
_entity.pdbx_description
1 polymer ?
#
loop_
_entity_poly.entity_id
_entity_poly.type
_entity_poly.pdbx_seq_one_letter_code
_entity_poly.pdbx_strand_id
1 'polypeptide(L)'
;MKHVPTLCGTVVASDTVGDGDRLGATAGDVRPARVVDYVGSVQAAVPLVPGSETDCCARLGRRLDFPSRDVSRTWLTFLRGLGLARETEAGFRRTRTEPTVSGVRAGLRDGVLGAREIADRVASGPTTLDDAFDAVEPLVPRWERTRTDEWERVWRDRAARLCDWLAVLGLADPERGPETVYTATAALGTRPTDDPV
;
A
#
# COMPACT_ATOMS: atom_id res chain seq x y z
N MET A 1 -1.64 -1.28 14.48
CA MET A 1 -1.41 -1.64 13.06
C MET A 1 -0.13 -0.93 12.62
N LYS A 2 1.05 -1.53 12.86
CA LYS A 2 2.30 -0.77 12.98
C LYS A 2 3.04 -0.51 11.66
N HIS A 3 2.82 -1.32 10.62
CA HIS A 3 3.63 -1.24 9.41
C HIS A 3 2.75 -1.27 8.16
N VAL A 4 3.06 -0.36 7.22
CA VAL A 4 2.69 -0.45 5.81
C VAL A 4 3.87 -1.16 5.15
N PRO A 5 3.66 -2.18 4.31
CA PRO A 5 4.78 -2.90 3.69
C PRO A 5 5.56 -1.96 2.78
N THR A 6 6.89 -2.03 2.83
CA THR A 6 7.74 -1.46 1.79
C THR A 6 7.60 -2.34 0.54
N LEU A 7 7.39 -1.73 -0.62
CA LEU A 7 7.45 -2.46 -1.88
C LEU A 7 8.89 -2.91 -2.13
N CYS A 8 9.08 -4.16 -2.53
CA CYS A 8 10.39 -4.64 -2.91
C CYS A 8 10.91 -3.80 -4.09
N GLY A 9 12.19 -3.39 -4.09
CA GLY A 9 12.75 -2.49 -5.09
C GLY A 9 12.61 -3.00 -6.54
N THR A 10 12.43 -4.30 -6.73
CA THR A 10 12.16 -4.96 -8.01
C THR A 10 10.78 -4.64 -8.60
N VAL A 11 9.79 -4.30 -7.78
CA VAL A 11 8.44 -3.89 -8.23
C VAL A 11 8.44 -2.43 -8.72
N VAL A 12 9.41 -1.63 -8.25
CA VAL A 12 9.50 -0.17 -8.50
C VAL A 12 10.54 0.18 -9.58
N ALA A 13 11.44 -0.75 -9.94
CA ALA A 13 12.47 -0.52 -10.95
C ALA A 13 11.88 -0.42 -12.37
N SER A 14 12.26 0.65 -13.07
CA SER A 14 11.81 1.02 -14.42
C SER A 14 12.15 -0.02 -15.48
N ASP A 15 11.28 -0.07 -16.50
CA ASP A 15 11.57 -0.64 -17.81
C ASP A 15 12.82 0.00 -18.42
N THR A 16 13.88 -0.80 -18.50
CA THR A 16 14.84 -0.66 -19.60
C THR A 16 14.76 -1.91 -20.47
N VAL A 17 14.14 -1.71 -21.64
CA VAL A 17 14.28 -2.43 -22.92
C VAL A 17 13.49 -3.73 -23.10
N GLY A 18 12.67 -3.77 -24.16
CA GLY A 18 12.49 -4.98 -24.98
C GLY A 18 11.11 -5.28 -25.57
N ASP A 19 10.69 -4.50 -26.57
CA ASP A 19 9.96 -4.90 -27.80
C ASP A 19 8.56 -5.56 -27.79
N GLY A 20 7.73 -5.10 -28.74
CA GLY A 20 6.81 -5.96 -29.48
C GLY A 20 5.39 -6.16 -28.95
N ASP A 21 4.50 -5.21 -29.29
CA ASP A 21 3.07 -5.42 -29.56
C ASP A 21 2.15 -5.79 -28.36
N ARG A 22 1.40 -4.80 -27.88
CA ARG A 22 0.06 -4.93 -27.28
C ARG A 22 -0.63 -3.57 -27.27
N LEU A 23 -1.79 -3.51 -27.91
CA LEU A 23 -2.71 -2.37 -27.94
C LEU A 23 -2.95 -1.79 -26.53
N GLY A 24 -2.68 -0.48 -26.38
CA GLY A 24 -3.50 0.41 -25.55
C GLY A 24 -3.11 0.66 -24.08
N ALA A 25 -1.88 0.39 -23.63
CA ALA A 25 -1.43 0.87 -22.31
C ALA A 25 -0.54 2.12 -22.48
N THR A 26 -0.96 3.27 -21.94
CA THR A 26 -0.09 4.44 -21.90
C THR A 26 1.05 4.20 -20.91
N ALA A 27 2.22 4.82 -21.11
CA ALA A 27 3.41 4.59 -20.27
C ALA A 27 3.20 4.90 -18.76
N GLY A 28 2.10 5.56 -18.38
CA GLY A 28 1.68 5.77 -16.99
C GLY A 28 0.93 4.59 -16.35
N ASP A 29 0.30 3.71 -17.14
CA ASP A 29 -0.50 2.57 -16.65
C ASP A 29 0.36 1.37 -16.24
N VAL A 30 1.64 1.36 -16.64
CA VAL A 30 2.55 0.21 -16.43
C VAL A 30 3.02 0.11 -14.97
N ARG A 31 3.15 1.21 -14.23
CA ARG A 31 3.52 1.16 -12.79
C ARG A 31 2.40 0.63 -11.90
N PRO A 32 1.15 1.16 -11.97
CA PRO A 32 0.08 0.68 -11.10
C PRO A 32 -0.28 -0.78 -11.37
N ALA A 33 -0.29 -1.21 -12.64
CA ALA A 33 -0.61 -2.60 -13.00
C ALA A 33 0.39 -3.60 -12.37
N ARG A 34 1.70 -3.35 -12.46
CA ARG A 34 2.73 -4.22 -11.86
C ARG A 34 2.62 -4.31 -10.34
N VAL A 35 2.32 -3.18 -9.69
CA VAL A 35 2.12 -3.13 -8.24
C VAL A 35 0.90 -3.98 -7.86
N VAL A 36 -0.19 -3.88 -8.63
CA VAL A 36 -1.40 -4.68 -8.43
C VAL A 36 -1.14 -6.17 -8.67
N ASP A 37 -0.39 -6.54 -9.71
CA ASP A 37 0.01 -7.93 -9.96
C ASP A 37 0.83 -8.50 -8.80
N TYR A 38 1.73 -7.69 -8.24
CA TYR A 38 2.49 -8.08 -7.06
C TYR A 38 1.58 -8.26 -5.83
N VAL A 39 0.68 -7.31 -5.57
CA VAL A 39 -0.34 -7.43 -4.50
C VAL A 39 -1.18 -8.69 -4.70
N GLY A 40 -1.57 -9.02 -5.93
CA GLY A 40 -2.28 -10.25 -6.28
C GLY A 40 -1.46 -11.50 -6.01
N SER A 41 -0.14 -11.46 -6.26
CA SER A 41 0.77 -12.55 -5.88
C SER A 41 0.84 -12.73 -4.36
N VAL A 42 0.86 -11.64 -3.59
CA VAL A 42 0.81 -11.68 -2.12
C VAL A 42 -0.52 -12.25 -1.63
N GLN A 43 -1.66 -11.78 -2.18
CA GLN A 43 -2.98 -12.30 -1.86
C GLN A 43 -3.11 -13.78 -2.22
N ALA A 44 -2.58 -14.20 -3.36
CA ALA A 44 -2.65 -15.58 -3.84
C ALA A 44 -1.89 -16.55 -2.91
N ALA A 45 -0.85 -16.08 -2.23
CA ALA A 45 -0.13 -16.86 -1.23
C ALA A 45 -0.94 -17.09 0.05
N VAL A 46 -1.88 -16.21 0.40
CA VAL A 46 -2.81 -16.41 1.54
C VAL A 46 -3.82 -17.52 1.21
N PRO A 47 -4.11 -18.46 2.13
CA PRO A 47 -5.01 -19.57 1.84
C PRO A 47 -6.48 -19.13 1.65
N LEU A 48 -7.24 -19.89 0.86
CA LEU A 48 -8.70 -19.70 0.71
C LEU A 48 -9.46 -20.18 1.95
N VAL A 49 -9.00 -21.27 2.56
CA VAL A 49 -9.50 -21.78 3.83
C VAL A 49 -8.70 -21.12 4.94
N PRO A 50 -9.34 -20.61 6.02
CA PRO A 50 -8.63 -20.00 7.13
C PRO A 50 -7.49 -20.87 7.67
N GLY A 51 -6.33 -20.25 7.83
CA GLY A 51 -5.20 -20.81 8.56
C GLY A 51 -4.72 -19.85 9.62
N SER A 52 -3.99 -20.33 10.63
CA SER A 52 -3.47 -19.48 11.69
C SER A 52 -2.59 -18.36 11.12
N GLU A 53 -2.44 -17.24 11.85
CA GLU A 53 -1.53 -16.16 11.44
C GLU A 53 -0.11 -16.69 11.20
N THR A 54 0.36 -17.58 12.07
CA THR A 54 1.70 -18.19 11.96
C THR A 54 1.85 -19.01 10.68
N ASP A 55 0.85 -19.83 10.33
CA ASP A 55 0.88 -20.63 9.10
C ASP A 55 0.82 -19.74 7.85
N CYS A 56 -0.02 -18.70 7.89
CA CYS A 56 -0.13 -17.74 6.81
C CYS A 56 1.19 -16.98 6.62
N CYS A 57 1.83 -16.53 7.70
CA CYS A 57 3.14 -15.87 7.63
C CYS A 57 4.21 -16.80 7.08
N ALA A 58 4.27 -18.05 7.56
CA ALA A 58 5.23 -19.03 7.08
C ALA A 58 5.03 -19.34 5.58
N ARG A 59 3.77 -19.38 5.12
CA ARG A 59 3.41 -19.59 3.72
C ARG A 59 3.80 -18.40 2.84
N LEU A 60 3.58 -17.17 3.31
CA LEU A 60 4.02 -15.95 2.63
C LEU A 60 5.56 -15.92 2.51
N GLY A 61 6.26 -16.14 3.61
CA GLY A 61 7.72 -16.22 3.64
C GLY A 61 8.29 -17.24 2.65
N ARG A 62 7.71 -18.44 2.58
CA ARG A 62 8.17 -19.48 1.63
C ARG A 62 7.84 -19.22 0.17
N ARG A 63 6.74 -18.51 -0.13
CA ARG A 63 6.28 -18.31 -1.52
C ARG A 63 6.85 -17.05 -2.17
N LEU A 64 7.21 -16.06 -1.38
CA LEU A 64 7.61 -14.73 -1.83
C LEU A 64 8.98 -14.33 -1.27
N ASP A 65 9.67 -15.28 -0.63
CA ASP A 65 10.99 -15.13 -0.03
C ASP A 65 11.08 -13.91 0.91
N PHE A 66 10.02 -13.67 1.71
CA PHE A 66 10.04 -12.56 2.66
C PHE A 66 11.12 -12.78 3.72
N PRO A 67 11.91 -11.73 4.03
CA PRO A 67 13.11 -11.86 4.85
C PRO A 67 12.79 -12.14 6.33
N SER A 68 11.55 -11.92 6.75
CA SER A 68 11.13 -12.19 8.12
C SER A 68 9.64 -12.47 8.25
N ARG A 69 9.28 -13.07 9.38
CA ARG A 69 7.88 -13.24 9.80
C ARG A 69 7.18 -11.90 9.99
N ASP A 70 7.90 -10.87 10.44
CA ASP A 70 7.33 -9.53 10.62
C ASP A 70 6.95 -8.85 9.30
N VAL A 71 7.74 -9.04 8.24
CA VAL A 71 7.36 -8.60 6.89
C VAL A 71 6.09 -9.34 6.42
N SER A 72 6.01 -10.65 6.67
CA SER A 72 4.82 -11.43 6.32
C SER A 72 3.56 -10.96 7.05
N ARG A 73 3.67 -10.71 8.36
CA ARG A 73 2.57 -10.19 9.19
C ARG A 73 2.14 -8.79 8.75
N THR A 74 3.10 -7.97 8.37
CA THR A 74 2.84 -6.63 7.81
C THR A 74 2.00 -6.73 6.54
N TRP A 75 2.37 -7.61 5.61
CA TRP A 75 1.59 -7.86 4.40
C TRP A 75 0.19 -8.40 4.68
N LEU A 76 0.01 -9.36 5.60
CA LEU A 76 -1.34 -9.85 5.96
C LEU A 76 -2.25 -8.73 6.47
N THR A 77 -1.69 -7.89 7.34
CA THR A 77 -2.44 -6.75 7.90
C THR A 77 -2.78 -5.73 6.82
N PHE A 78 -1.89 -5.51 5.87
CA PHE A 78 -2.10 -4.61 4.75
C PHE A 78 -3.14 -5.15 3.77
N LEU A 79 -3.08 -6.42 3.38
CA LEU A 79 -4.11 -7.08 2.56
C LEU A 79 -5.49 -7.01 3.22
N ARG A 80 -5.56 -7.07 4.55
CA ARG A 80 -6.81 -6.85 5.30
C ARG A 80 -7.32 -5.43 5.13
N GLY A 81 -6.44 -4.43 5.23
CA GLY A 81 -6.78 -3.03 4.94
C GLY A 81 -7.30 -2.86 3.51
N LEU A 82 -6.65 -3.48 2.53
CA LEU A 82 -7.08 -3.45 1.13
C LEU A 82 -8.38 -4.24 0.84
N GLY A 83 -8.92 -4.99 1.80
CA GLY A 83 -10.08 -5.87 1.58
C GLY A 83 -9.79 -7.16 0.79
N LEU A 84 -8.51 -7.48 0.59
CA LEU A 84 -8.04 -8.67 -0.15
C LEU A 84 -7.81 -9.88 0.76
N ALA A 85 -7.77 -9.66 2.07
CA ALA A 85 -7.77 -10.71 3.08
C ALA A 85 -8.74 -10.38 4.21
N ARG A 86 -9.17 -11.39 4.95
CA ARG A 86 -10.00 -11.23 6.15
C ARG A 86 -9.42 -12.05 7.28
N GLU A 87 -9.42 -11.42 8.45
CA GLU A 87 -9.19 -12.08 9.72
C GLU A 87 -10.48 -12.78 10.17
N THR A 88 -10.33 -13.91 10.84
CA THR A 88 -11.37 -14.80 11.33
C THR A 88 -10.94 -15.32 12.69
N GLU A 89 -11.85 -15.97 13.41
CA GLU A 89 -11.52 -16.64 14.67
C GLU A 89 -10.40 -17.69 14.51
N ALA A 90 -10.33 -18.34 13.34
CA ALA A 90 -9.32 -19.36 13.03
C ALA A 90 -8.03 -18.81 12.39
N GLY A 91 -7.91 -17.48 12.23
CA GLY A 91 -6.78 -16.82 11.57
C GLY A 91 -7.17 -16.13 10.26
N PHE A 92 -6.33 -16.19 9.22
CA PHE A 92 -6.49 -15.39 8.01
C PHE A 92 -6.91 -16.23 6.79
N ARG A 93 -7.73 -15.62 5.92
CA ARG A 93 -8.03 -16.14 4.57
C ARG A 93 -8.02 -15.02 3.54
N ARG A 94 -7.73 -15.33 2.28
CA ARG A 94 -7.91 -14.36 1.18
C ARG A 94 -9.40 -14.20 0.84
N THR A 95 -9.79 -13.02 0.37
CA THR A 95 -11.09 -12.83 -0.28
C THR A 95 -11.03 -13.35 -1.72
N ARG A 96 -12.21 -13.49 -2.35
CA ARG A 96 -12.32 -13.83 -3.78
C ARG A 96 -12.26 -12.61 -4.70
N THR A 97 -12.08 -11.42 -4.13
CA THR A 97 -11.96 -10.18 -4.88
C THR A 97 -10.63 -10.21 -5.63
N GLU A 98 -10.68 -10.05 -6.94
CA GLU A 98 -9.48 -9.85 -7.75
C GLU A 98 -8.93 -8.43 -7.50
N PRO A 99 -7.62 -8.27 -7.27
CA PRO A 99 -7.05 -6.95 -7.08
C PRO A 99 -7.03 -6.21 -8.42
N THR A 100 -7.67 -5.04 -8.45
CA THR A 100 -7.62 -4.11 -9.58
C THR A 100 -6.94 -2.82 -9.14
N VAL A 101 -6.48 -1.99 -10.09
CA VAL A 101 -5.88 -0.68 -9.77
C VAL A 101 -6.86 0.19 -8.98
N SER A 102 -8.11 0.28 -9.43
CA SER A 102 -9.16 1.05 -8.73
C SER A 102 -9.47 0.46 -7.35
N GLY A 103 -9.58 -0.86 -7.23
CA GLY A 103 -9.85 -1.55 -5.97
C GLY A 103 -8.73 -1.39 -4.94
N VAL A 104 -7.47 -1.51 -5.35
CA VAL A 104 -6.31 -1.31 -4.46
C VAL A 104 -6.18 0.16 -4.04
N ARG A 105 -6.42 1.12 -4.95
CA ARG A 105 -6.46 2.56 -4.62
C ARG A 105 -7.54 2.87 -3.57
N ALA A 106 -8.75 2.36 -3.76
CA ALA A 106 -9.86 2.54 -2.83
C ALA A 106 -9.55 1.87 -1.47
N GLY A 107 -9.16 0.60 -1.47
CA GLY A 107 -8.81 -0.14 -0.26
C GLY A 107 -7.65 0.48 0.51
N LEU A 108 -6.66 1.07 -0.17
CA LEU A 108 -5.58 1.81 0.48
C LEU A 108 -6.15 3.01 1.24
N ARG A 109 -6.92 3.87 0.57
CA ARG A 109 -7.49 5.08 1.19
C ARG A 109 -8.43 4.75 2.34
N ASP A 110 -9.33 3.80 2.13
CA ASP A 110 -10.44 3.57 3.06
C ASP A 110 -10.07 2.63 4.22
N GLY A 111 -9.11 1.72 4.00
CA GLY A 111 -8.80 0.65 4.94
C GLY A 111 -7.43 0.72 5.60
N VAL A 112 -6.54 1.62 5.16
CA VAL A 112 -5.20 1.78 5.76
C VAL A 112 -5.09 3.09 6.52
N LEU A 113 -4.90 2.97 7.84
CA LEU A 113 -4.81 4.12 8.75
C LEU A 113 -3.77 5.16 8.29
N GLY A 114 -4.21 6.40 8.10
CA GLY A 114 -3.40 7.54 7.67
C GLY A 114 -3.34 7.74 6.15
N ALA A 115 -3.76 6.75 5.35
CA ALA A 115 -3.65 6.83 3.90
C ALA A 115 -4.60 7.87 3.30
N ARG A 116 -5.84 7.94 3.83
CA ARG A 116 -6.82 8.94 3.41
C ARG A 116 -6.36 10.34 3.75
N GLU A 117 -5.85 10.55 4.94
CA GLU A 117 -5.44 11.87 5.44
C GLU A 117 -4.27 12.42 4.62
N ILE A 118 -3.29 11.58 4.28
CA ILE A 118 -2.21 11.96 3.38
C ILE A 118 -2.72 12.19 1.95
N ALA A 119 -3.61 11.33 1.45
CA ALA A 119 -4.21 11.50 0.13
C ALA A 119 -4.98 12.83 0.01
N ASP A 120 -5.76 13.19 1.03
CA ASP A 120 -6.52 14.43 1.10
C ASP A 120 -5.57 15.65 1.24
N ARG A 121 -4.45 15.51 1.96
CA ARG A 121 -3.39 16.52 2.04
C ARG A 121 -2.74 16.79 0.68
N VAL A 122 -2.35 15.73 -0.04
CA VAL A 122 -1.77 15.79 -1.39
C VAL A 122 -2.77 16.38 -2.40
N ALA A 123 -4.05 16.01 -2.31
CA ALA A 123 -5.09 16.58 -3.16
C ALA A 123 -5.28 18.10 -2.97
N SER A 124 -4.92 18.61 -1.79
CA SER A 124 -5.05 20.03 -1.45
C SER A 124 -3.82 20.87 -1.86
N GLY A 125 -2.71 20.23 -2.21
CA GLY A 125 -1.51 20.93 -2.69
C GLY A 125 -0.22 20.11 -2.56
N PRO A 126 0.91 20.65 -3.03
CA PRO A 126 2.23 20.04 -2.86
C PRO A 126 2.47 19.71 -1.39
N THR A 127 2.94 18.49 -1.13
CA THR A 127 3.01 17.91 0.22
C THR A 127 4.39 17.32 0.45
N THR A 128 5.09 17.78 1.49
CA THR A 128 6.35 17.18 1.93
C THR A 128 6.13 15.95 2.80
N LEU A 129 7.22 15.29 3.23
CA LEU A 129 7.12 14.19 4.20
C LEU A 129 6.71 14.68 5.59
N ASP A 130 7.12 15.88 5.97
CA ASP A 130 6.68 16.50 7.23
C ASP A 130 5.20 16.87 7.17
N ASP A 131 4.73 17.47 6.06
CA ASP A 131 3.28 17.71 5.85
C ASP A 131 2.46 16.41 5.93
N ALA A 132 2.98 15.32 5.36
CA ALA A 132 2.33 14.02 5.40
C ALA A 132 2.31 13.43 6.82
N PHE A 133 3.37 13.67 7.60
CA PHE A 133 3.40 13.30 9.01
C PHE A 133 2.39 14.10 9.83
N ASP A 134 2.33 15.42 9.64
CA ASP A 134 1.39 16.30 10.32
C ASP A 134 -0.08 15.88 10.08
N ALA A 135 -0.38 15.37 8.88
CA ALA A 135 -1.71 14.84 8.56
C ALA A 135 -2.08 13.57 9.35
N VAL A 136 -1.10 12.74 9.73
CA VAL A 136 -1.33 11.48 10.46
C VAL A 136 -1.07 11.56 11.95
N GLU A 137 -0.31 12.55 12.40
CA GLU A 137 0.04 12.74 13.82
C GLU A 137 -1.20 12.77 14.74
N PRO A 138 -2.30 13.47 14.41
CA PRO A 138 -3.50 13.47 15.26
C PRO A 138 -4.14 12.09 15.44
N LEU A 139 -3.92 11.17 14.50
CA LEU A 139 -4.46 9.81 14.52
C LEU A 139 -3.66 8.86 15.43
N VAL A 140 -2.45 9.26 15.83
CA VAL A 140 -1.56 8.41 16.61
C VAL A 140 -2.18 8.12 17.98
N PRO A 141 -2.47 6.84 18.31
CA PRO A 141 -3.05 6.52 19.60
C PRO A 141 -2.12 6.93 20.75
N ARG A 142 -2.70 7.44 21.85
CA ARG A 142 -1.94 7.86 23.05
C ARG A 142 -0.96 6.79 23.54
N TRP A 143 -1.36 5.52 23.53
CA TRP A 143 -0.52 4.42 23.99
C TRP A 143 0.73 4.22 23.13
N GLU A 144 0.71 4.52 21.82
CA GLU A 144 1.92 4.45 20.99
C GLU A 144 2.89 5.57 21.40
N ARG A 145 2.37 6.77 21.65
CA ARG A 145 3.18 7.93 22.12
C ARG A 145 3.88 7.66 23.44
N THR A 146 3.25 6.91 24.33
CA THR A 146 3.80 6.63 25.68
C THR A 146 4.65 5.36 25.74
N ARG A 147 4.66 4.52 24.70
CA ARG A 147 5.35 3.21 24.74
C ARG A 147 6.83 3.30 24.41
N THR A 148 7.27 4.32 23.68
CA THR A 148 8.66 4.56 23.31
C THR A 148 8.84 6.00 22.86
N ASP A 149 10.00 6.60 23.16
CA ASP A 149 10.32 7.96 22.73
C ASP A 149 10.52 8.06 21.19
N GLU A 150 10.73 6.92 20.51
CA GLU A 150 10.94 6.84 19.06
C GLU A 150 9.63 6.79 18.25
N TRP A 151 8.48 7.02 18.88
CA TRP A 151 7.18 6.87 18.21
C TRP A 151 7.06 7.79 16.99
N GLU A 152 7.54 9.03 17.09
CA GLU A 152 7.49 9.98 15.97
C GLU A 152 8.25 9.47 14.76
N ARG A 153 9.48 8.99 14.97
CA ARG A 153 10.31 8.41 13.92
C ARG A 153 9.59 7.25 13.23
N VAL A 154 8.97 6.36 14.00
CA VAL A 154 8.19 5.21 13.47
C VAL A 154 7.01 5.67 12.62
N TRP A 155 6.32 6.74 13.03
CA TRP A 155 5.18 7.28 12.30
C TRP A 155 5.56 8.14 11.10
N ARG A 156 6.69 8.85 11.13
CA ARG A 156 7.29 9.49 9.94
C ARG A 156 7.68 8.46 8.89
N ASP A 157 8.37 7.39 9.29
CA ASP A 157 8.68 6.26 8.40
C ASP A 157 7.40 5.64 7.80
N ARG A 158 6.29 5.64 8.56
CA ARG A 158 4.99 5.17 8.08
C ARG A 158 4.37 6.15 7.07
N ALA A 159 4.38 7.45 7.34
CA ALA A 159 3.86 8.46 6.43
C ALA A 159 4.61 8.44 5.09
N ALA A 160 5.94 8.34 5.12
CA ALA A 160 6.77 8.21 3.93
C ALA A 160 6.37 7.00 3.07
N ARG A 161 6.20 5.82 3.70
CA ARG A 161 5.73 4.62 2.99
C ARG A 161 4.34 4.80 2.39
N LEU A 162 3.43 5.53 3.05
CA LEU A 162 2.11 5.81 2.48
C LEU A 162 2.21 6.72 1.26
N CYS A 163 3.07 7.75 1.29
CA CYS A 163 3.35 8.58 0.11
C CYS A 163 3.93 7.75 -1.04
N ASP A 164 4.87 6.83 -0.76
CA ASP A 164 5.39 5.91 -1.77
C ASP A 164 4.27 5.05 -2.37
N TRP A 165 3.33 4.56 -1.56
CA TRP A 165 2.17 3.80 -2.03
C TRP A 165 1.21 4.64 -2.87
N LEU A 166 0.99 5.91 -2.53
CA LEU A 166 0.25 6.82 -3.41
C LEU A 166 0.98 6.99 -4.75
N ALA A 167 2.30 7.15 -4.72
CA ALA A 167 3.09 7.33 -5.94
C ALA A 167 3.09 6.12 -6.87
N VAL A 168 3.35 4.92 -6.34
CA VAL A 168 3.39 3.70 -7.15
C VAL A 168 2.02 3.27 -7.68
N LEU A 169 0.94 3.68 -7.00
CA LEU A 169 -0.42 3.54 -7.50
C LEU A 169 -0.82 4.67 -8.46
N GLY A 170 0.08 5.61 -8.78
CA GLY A 170 -0.19 6.74 -9.67
C GLY A 170 -1.27 7.68 -9.14
N LEU A 171 -1.35 7.84 -7.81
CA LEU A 171 -2.22 8.81 -7.15
C LEU A 171 -1.45 10.12 -6.86
N ALA A 172 -0.14 10.04 -6.66
CA ALA A 172 0.73 11.20 -6.47
C ALA A 172 1.96 11.11 -7.38
N ASP A 173 2.52 12.24 -7.79
CA ASP A 173 3.82 12.29 -8.47
C ASP A 173 4.89 12.75 -7.47
N PRO A 174 5.96 11.96 -7.25
CA PRO A 174 7.07 12.37 -6.39
C PRO A 174 8.07 13.21 -7.18
N GLU A 175 8.23 14.47 -6.80
CA GLU A 175 9.28 15.36 -7.27
C GLU A 175 10.48 15.27 -6.33
N ARG A 176 11.62 14.76 -6.83
CA ARG A 176 12.84 14.62 -6.03
C ARG A 176 13.65 15.90 -6.08
N GLY A 177 13.84 16.53 -4.93
CA GLY A 177 14.75 17.65 -4.71
C GLY A 177 15.58 17.45 -3.45
N PRO A 178 16.03 18.54 -2.78
CA PRO A 178 16.62 18.44 -1.44
C PRO A 178 15.65 17.83 -0.43
N GLU A 179 14.36 18.01 -0.67
CA GLU A 179 13.26 17.29 -0.04
C GLU A 179 12.37 16.67 -1.13
N THR A 180 11.73 15.53 -0.85
CA THR A 180 10.76 14.94 -1.77
C THR A 180 9.40 15.58 -1.56
N VAL A 181 8.81 16.09 -2.63
CA VAL A 181 7.48 16.71 -2.63
C VAL A 181 6.54 15.84 -3.45
N TYR A 182 5.33 15.61 -2.94
CA TYR A 182 4.29 14.84 -3.60
C TYR A 182 3.20 15.79 -4.10
N THR A 183 2.87 15.69 -5.39
CA THR A 183 1.79 16.45 -6.02
C THR A 183 0.67 15.52 -6.48
N ALA A 184 -0.57 15.97 -6.43
CA ALA A 184 -1.71 15.17 -6.84
C ALA A 184 -1.68 14.89 -8.34
N THR A 185 -1.96 13.64 -8.71
CA THR A 185 -2.27 13.28 -10.10
C THR A 185 -3.77 13.43 -10.36
N ALA A 186 -4.17 13.44 -11.64
CA ALA A 186 -5.59 13.41 -12.01
C ALA A 186 -6.36 12.21 -11.41
N ALA A 187 -5.68 11.07 -11.21
CA ALA A 187 -6.29 9.85 -10.68
C ALA A 187 -6.69 9.96 -9.19
N LEU A 188 -6.14 10.93 -8.45
CA LEU A 188 -6.49 11.15 -7.05
C LEU A 188 -7.86 11.82 -6.89
N GLY A 189 -8.22 12.66 -7.86
CA GLY A 189 -9.50 13.37 -7.91
C GLY A 189 -10.66 12.55 -8.49
N THR A 190 -10.36 11.46 -9.23
CA THR A 190 -11.39 10.56 -9.73
C THR A 190 -11.92 9.68 -8.60
N ARG A 191 -13.16 9.91 -8.17
CA ARG A 191 -13.90 8.91 -7.39
C ARG A 191 -14.08 7.65 -8.26
N PRO A 192 -13.93 6.43 -7.72
CA PRO A 192 -14.31 5.24 -8.46
C PRO A 192 -15.78 5.39 -8.84
N THR A 193 -16.06 5.35 -10.14
CA THR A 193 -17.41 5.25 -10.66
C THR A 193 -17.93 3.91 -10.15
N ASP A 194 -19.01 3.90 -9.37
CA ASP A 194 -19.67 2.67 -8.96
C ASP A 194 -20.07 1.92 -10.24
N ASP A 195 -19.36 0.83 -10.57
CA ASP A 195 -19.86 -0.13 -11.54
C ASP A 195 -21.03 -0.88 -10.86
N PRO A 196 -22.22 -0.92 -11.49
CA PRO A 196 -23.35 -1.62 -10.92
C PRO A 196 -23.06 -3.13 -10.89
N VAL A 197 -23.32 -3.74 -9.73
CA VAL A 197 -23.26 -5.18 -9.46
C VAL A 197 -24.21 -5.96 -10.37
#